data_AF-A0A5N7W4H7-F1
#
_entry.id   AF-A0A5N7W4H7-F1
#
_cell.length_a   1.000
_cell.length_b   1.000
_cell.length_c   1.000
_cell.angle_alpha   90.00
_cell.angle_beta   90.00
_cell.angle_gamma   90.00
#
_symmetry.space_group_name_H-M   'P 1'
#
loop_
_entity.id
_entity.type
_entity.pdbx_description
1 polymer ?
#
loop_
_entity_poly.entity_id
_entity_poly.type
_entity_poly.pdbx_seq_one_letter_code
_entity_poly.pdbx_strand_id
1 'polypeptide(L)'
;MKAALMILAASMSAGMAFSAHADDAKAAIASGTINMAASMNELALACGHMSAQDVEAGRIKQRDAAIKDLGVTSASYDKMYVGYASDFKKKWGTLTAAKQKSTCDQMKR
;
A
#
# COMPACT_ATOMS: atom_id res chain seq x y z
N MET A 1 -28.66 -57.66 -20.70
CA MET A 1 -28.83 -57.16 -19.31
C MET A 1 -27.52 -57.37 -18.56
N LYS A 2 -26.83 -56.29 -18.18
CA LYS A 2 -25.84 -56.30 -17.09
C LYS A 2 -25.59 -54.86 -16.68
N ALA A 3 -26.22 -54.48 -15.58
CA ALA A 3 -25.91 -53.27 -14.84
C ALA A 3 -24.58 -53.49 -14.08
N ALA A 4 -23.68 -52.51 -14.16
CA ALA A 4 -22.64 -52.25 -13.17
C ALA A 4 -22.20 -50.79 -13.37
N LEU A 5 -22.71 -49.88 -12.54
CA LEU A 5 -21.97 -49.35 -11.40
C LEU A 5 -21.00 -48.22 -11.82
N MET A 6 -21.54 -47.04 -12.13
CA MET A 6 -20.78 -45.79 -12.15
C MET A 6 -21.04 -45.08 -10.82
N ILE A 7 -20.21 -45.40 -9.83
CA ILE A 7 -20.19 -44.73 -8.52
C ILE A 7 -19.59 -43.34 -8.70
N LEU A 8 -20.41 -42.33 -8.38
CA LEU A 8 -20.06 -41.18 -7.54
C LEU A 8 -18.59 -40.73 -7.55
N ALA A 9 -18.25 -39.78 -8.41
CA ALA A 9 -17.13 -38.87 -8.18
C ALA A 9 -17.68 -37.58 -7.57
N ALA A 10 -18.13 -37.68 -6.31
CA ALA A 10 -18.31 -36.49 -5.49
C ALA A 10 -16.94 -36.00 -5.01
N SER A 11 -16.83 -34.68 -4.92
CA SER A 11 -15.88 -33.93 -4.10
C SER A 11 -14.40 -34.10 -4.42
N MET A 12 -13.81 -33.11 -5.09
CA MET A 12 -12.56 -32.41 -4.70
C MET A 12 -12.32 -31.20 -5.61
N SER A 13 -13.08 -30.12 -5.43
CA SER A 13 -12.81 -28.82 -6.10
C SER A 13 -12.96 -27.63 -5.17
N ALA A 14 -12.74 -27.80 -3.87
CA ALA A 14 -12.75 -26.72 -2.87
C ALA A 14 -11.33 -26.29 -2.46
N GLY A 15 -10.37 -26.31 -3.40
CA GLY A 15 -8.97 -25.98 -3.13
C GLY A 15 -8.50 -24.59 -3.58
N MET A 16 -9.27 -23.87 -4.41
CA MET A 16 -8.78 -22.62 -5.04
C MET A 16 -9.30 -21.32 -4.40
N ALA A 17 -10.18 -21.38 -3.41
CA ALA A 17 -10.78 -20.18 -2.81
C ALA A 17 -9.93 -19.53 -1.69
N PHE A 18 -8.88 -20.21 -1.19
CA PHE A 18 -8.07 -19.70 -0.08
C PHE A 18 -6.84 -18.89 -0.54
N SER A 19 -6.35 -19.08 -1.77
CA SER A 19 -5.18 -18.35 -2.27
C SER A 19 -5.51 -16.93 -2.73
N ALA A 20 -6.65 -16.73 -3.40
CA ALA A 20 -7.09 -15.39 -3.83
C ALA A 20 -7.33 -14.45 -2.64
N HIS A 21 -7.89 -14.96 -1.54
CA HIS A 21 -8.15 -14.16 -0.33
C HIS A 21 -6.85 -13.73 0.38
N ALA A 22 -5.81 -14.57 0.34
CA ALA A 22 -4.51 -14.25 0.92
C ALA A 22 -3.77 -13.18 0.10
N ASP A 23 -3.86 -13.26 -1.24
CA ASP A 23 -3.27 -12.28 -2.15
C ASP A 23 -3.96 -10.92 -2.06
N ASP A 24 -5.28 -10.88 -1.94
CA ASP A 24 -6.06 -9.65 -1.74
C ASP A 24 -5.72 -8.97 -0.40
N ALA A 25 -5.60 -9.75 0.68
CA ALA A 25 -5.20 -9.24 1.98
C ALA A 25 -3.79 -8.63 1.95
N LYS A 26 -2.84 -9.31 1.28
CA LYS A 26 -1.46 -8.85 1.13
C LYS A 26 -1.38 -7.57 0.28
N ALA A 27 -2.15 -7.49 -0.80
CA ALA A 27 -2.27 -6.29 -1.62
C ALA A 27 -2.88 -5.11 -0.86
N ALA A 28 -3.91 -5.34 -0.04
CA ALA A 28 -4.51 -4.31 0.80
C ALA A 28 -3.53 -3.80 1.88
N ILE A 29 -2.78 -4.69 2.52
CA ILE A 29 -1.74 -4.34 3.50
C ILE A 29 -0.64 -3.50 2.83
N ALA A 30 -0.18 -3.92 1.65
CA ALA A 30 0.78 -3.17 0.86
C ALA A 30 0.29 -1.77 0.51
N SER A 31 -0.91 -1.67 -0.06
CA SER A 31 -1.54 -0.40 -0.41
C SER A 31 -1.65 0.53 0.81
N GLY A 32 -2.12 0.03 1.95
CA GLY A 32 -2.23 0.80 3.18
C GLY A 32 -0.88 1.31 3.69
N THR A 33 0.14 0.43 3.69
CA THR A 33 1.50 0.78 4.13
C THR A 33 2.14 1.82 3.21
N ILE A 34 1.99 1.67 1.89
CA ILE A 34 2.53 2.59 0.89
C ILE A 34 1.83 3.95 0.98
N ASN A 35 0.51 3.98 1.20
CA ASN A 35 -0.24 5.22 1.41
C ASN A 35 0.24 5.98 2.66
N MET A 36 0.41 5.26 3.77
CA MET A 36 0.92 5.85 5.01
C MET A 36 2.31 6.44 4.81
N ALA A 37 3.21 5.67 4.20
CA ALA A 37 4.57 6.08 3.88
C ALA A 37 4.60 7.33 2.99
N ALA A 38 3.88 7.32 1.87
CA ALA A 38 3.82 8.45 0.95
C ALA A 38 3.26 9.70 1.64
N SER A 39 2.18 9.56 2.42
CA SER A 39 1.57 10.67 3.13
C SER A 39 2.49 11.26 4.21
N MET A 40 3.19 10.41 4.97
CA MET A 40 4.12 10.87 6.01
C MET A 40 5.35 11.55 5.41
N ASN A 41 5.89 11.02 4.32
CA ASN A 41 7.01 11.62 3.62
C ASN A 41 6.65 12.99 3.05
N GLU A 42 5.49 13.12 2.40
CA GLU A 42 5.02 14.41 1.87
C GLU A 42 4.69 15.41 3.00
N LEU A 43 4.16 14.94 4.12
CA LEU A 43 3.96 15.77 5.30
C LEU A 43 5.29 16.25 5.90
N ALA A 44 6.27 15.35 6.01
CA ALA A 44 7.61 15.68 6.50
C ALA A 44 8.30 16.73 5.60
N LEU A 45 8.15 16.61 4.28
CA LEU A 45 8.63 17.62 3.32
C LEU A 45 7.91 18.96 3.51
N ALA A 46 6.58 18.95 3.54
CA ALA A 46 5.77 20.16 3.68
C ALA A 46 6.06 20.91 4.99
N CYS A 47 6.39 20.17 6.05
CA CYS A 47 6.73 20.72 7.37
C CYS A 47 8.23 21.00 7.56
N GLY A 48 9.08 20.67 6.57
CA GLY A 48 10.53 20.88 6.64
C GLY A 48 11.26 19.96 7.62
N HIS A 49 10.69 18.81 7.96
CA HIS A 49 11.30 17.81 8.87
C HIS A 49 12.30 16.89 8.16
N MET A 50 12.14 16.70 6.85
CA MET A 50 13.05 15.90 6.03
C MET A 50 13.38 16.64 4.75
N SER A 51 14.58 16.42 4.21
CA SER A 51 14.92 16.88 2.88
C SER A 51 14.30 15.98 1.80
N ALA A 52 14.17 16.49 0.57
CA ALA A 52 13.73 15.69 -0.57
C ALA A 52 14.64 14.48 -0.82
N GLN A 53 15.94 14.63 -0.57
CA GLN A 53 16.92 13.55 -0.72
C GLN A 53 16.70 12.45 0.33
N ASP A 54 16.44 12.83 1.59
CA ASP A 54 16.19 11.86 2.67
C ASP A 54 14.88 11.11 2.44
N VAL A 55 13.85 11.80 1.96
CA VAL A 55 12.59 11.15 1.57
C VAL A 55 12.80 10.17 0.43
N GLU A 56 13.56 10.51 -0.60
CA GLU A 56 13.82 9.59 -1.71
C GLU A 56 14.61 8.36 -1.25
N ALA A 57 15.63 8.56 -0.41
CA ALA A 57 16.38 7.45 0.18
C ALA A 57 15.49 6.54 1.04
N GLY A 58 14.57 7.13 1.82
CA GLY A 58 13.57 6.39 2.60
C GLY A 58 12.58 5.64 1.72
N ARG A 59 12.09 6.27 0.65
CA ARG A 59 11.17 5.67 -0.32
C ARG A 59 11.76 4.44 -0.99
N ILE A 60 13.05 4.48 -1.35
CA ILE A 60 13.76 3.33 -1.95
C ILE A 60 13.78 2.16 -0.96
N LYS A 61 14.14 2.40 0.30
CA LYS A 61 14.13 1.34 1.34
C LYS A 61 12.74 0.74 1.54
N GLN A 62 11.70 1.58 1.55
CA GLN A 62 10.31 1.14 1.68
C GLN A 62 9.86 0.32 0.46
N ARG A 63 10.27 0.70 -0.75
CA ARG A 63 10.01 -0.06 -1.97
C ARG A 63 10.64 -1.45 -1.88
N ASP A 64 11.90 -1.52 -1.50
CA ASP A 64 12.63 -2.79 -1.43
C ASP A 64 12.01 -3.74 -0.39
N ALA A 65 11.58 -3.20 0.76
CA ALA A 65 10.82 -3.95 1.77
C ALA A 65 9.44 -4.40 1.24
N ALA A 66 8.68 -3.54 0.55
CA ALA A 66 7.39 -3.90 -0.02
C ALA A 66 7.51 -4.98 -1.11
N ILE A 67 8.58 -4.96 -1.90
CA ILE A 67 8.88 -6.02 -2.88
C ILE A 67 9.18 -7.33 -2.15
N LYS A 68 10.11 -7.30 -1.19
CA LYS A 68 10.60 -8.49 -0.49
C LYS A 68 9.52 -9.15 0.38
N ASP A 69 8.83 -8.35 1.18
CA ASP A 69 7.98 -8.85 2.26
C ASP A 69 6.51 -8.93 1.80
N LEU A 70 6.09 -7.99 0.96
CA LEU A 70 4.70 -7.87 0.51
C LEU A 70 4.48 -8.33 -0.95
N GLY A 71 5.53 -8.74 -1.67
CA GLY A 71 5.42 -9.27 -3.03
C GLY A 71 4.89 -8.26 -4.06
N VAL A 72 4.99 -6.96 -3.75
CA VAL A 72 4.57 -5.90 -4.66
C VAL A 72 5.59 -5.77 -5.78
N THR A 73 5.17 -5.56 -7.02
CA THR A 73 6.13 -5.26 -8.11
C THR A 73 6.63 -3.82 -8.00
N SER A 74 7.86 -3.54 -8.45
CA SER A 74 8.39 -2.16 -8.43
C SER A 74 7.45 -1.17 -9.12
N ALA A 75 6.92 -1.53 -10.29
CA ALA A 75 6.00 -0.67 -11.04
C ALA A 75 4.69 -0.40 -10.29
N SER A 76 4.15 -1.41 -9.60
CA SER A 76 2.94 -1.26 -8.78
C SER A 76 3.19 -0.36 -7.56
N TYR A 77 4.33 -0.55 -6.88
CA TYR A 77 4.76 0.32 -5.80
C TYR A 77 4.88 1.78 -6.25
N ASP A 78 5.64 2.02 -7.33
CA ASP A 78 5.90 3.38 -7.82
C ASP A 78 4.60 4.08 -8.22
N LYS A 79 3.69 3.36 -8.91
CA LYS A 79 2.35 3.87 -9.27
C LYS A 79 1.52 4.23 -8.04
N MET A 80 1.45 3.34 -7.04
CA MET A 80 0.72 3.59 -5.79
C MET A 80 1.29 4.78 -5.03
N TYR A 81 2.62 4.80 -4.84
CA TYR A 81 3.30 5.85 -4.10
C TYR A 81 3.06 7.23 -4.74
N VAL A 82 3.24 7.35 -6.06
CA VAL A 82 2.97 8.60 -6.79
C VAL A 82 1.50 9.02 -6.68
N GLY A 83 0.58 8.06 -6.75
CA GLY A 83 -0.86 8.31 -6.57
C GLY A 83 -1.15 8.90 -5.19
N TYR A 84 -0.73 8.23 -4.12
CA TYR A 84 -0.97 8.67 -2.74
C TYR A 84 -0.27 9.98 -2.42
N ALA A 85 0.97 10.17 -2.88
CA ALA A 85 1.69 11.44 -2.72
C ALA A 85 0.97 12.60 -3.41
N SER A 86 0.44 12.37 -4.62
CA SER A 86 -0.35 13.37 -5.35
C SER A 86 -1.64 13.70 -4.63
N ASP A 87 -2.34 12.69 -4.11
CA ASP A 87 -3.59 12.90 -3.36
C ASP A 87 -3.36 13.61 -2.03
N PHE A 88 -2.24 13.33 -1.35
CA PHE A 88 -1.80 14.12 -0.21
C PHE A 88 -1.60 15.58 -0.60
N LYS A 89 -0.83 15.87 -1.66
CA LYS A 89 -0.55 17.24 -2.12
C LYS A 89 -1.84 18.02 -2.43
N LYS A 90 -2.80 17.37 -3.11
CA LYS A 90 -4.11 17.97 -3.38
C LYS A 90 -4.83 18.33 -2.08
N LYS A 91 -4.95 17.37 -1.14
CA LYS A 91 -5.61 17.59 0.16
C LYS A 91 -4.88 18.63 1.00
N TRP A 92 -3.55 18.63 0.99
CA TRP A 92 -2.73 19.60 1.71
C TRP A 92 -2.93 21.01 1.16
N GLY A 93 -2.97 21.15 -0.17
CA GLY A 93 -3.18 22.42 -0.86
C GLY A 93 -4.56 23.05 -0.63
N THR A 94 -5.57 22.27 -0.21
CA THR A 94 -6.88 22.81 0.17
C THR A 94 -6.95 23.28 1.63
N LEU A 95 -5.94 22.96 2.45
CA LEU A 95 -5.88 23.43 3.83
C LEU A 95 -5.46 24.90 3.88
N THR A 96 -6.02 25.64 4.83
CA THR A 96 -5.55 27.00 5.12
C THR A 96 -4.13 26.96 5.71
N ALA A 97 -3.37 28.04 5.55
CA ALA A 97 -2.02 28.14 6.13
C ALA A 97 -2.01 27.91 7.65
N ALA A 98 -3.03 28.37 8.37
CA ALA A 98 -3.18 28.13 9.81
C ALA A 98 -3.35 26.64 10.12
N LYS A 99 -4.13 25.90 9.31
CA LYS A 99 -4.32 24.47 9.48
C LYS A 99 -3.06 23.67 9.11
N GLN A 100 -2.39 24.04 8.02
CA GLN A 100 -1.10 23.46 7.64
C GLN A 100 -0.07 23.62 8.78
N LYS A 101 0.07 24.83 9.32
CA LYS A 101 0.94 25.12 10.47
C LYS A 101 0.59 24.28 11.69
N SER A 102 -0.68 24.21 12.07
CA SER A 102 -1.14 23.42 13.21
C SER A 102 -0.88 21.91 13.04
N THR A 103 -0.97 21.38 11.82
CA THR A 103 -0.62 19.98 11.54
C THR A 103 0.89 19.74 11.71
N CYS A 104 1.74 20.64 11.19
CA CYS A 104 3.19 20.54 11.36
C CYS A 104 3.61 20.65 12.84
N ASP A 105 2.96 21.53 13.61
CA ASP A 105 3.28 21.70 15.03
C ASP A 105 2.82 20.51 15.89
N GLN A 106 1.84 19.70 15.43
CA GLN A 106 1.45 18.45 16.10
C GLN A 106 2.50 17.35 15.92
N MET A 107 3.25 17.33 14.82
CA MET A 107 4.29 16.32 14.56
C MET A 107 5.54 16.49 15.44
N LYS A 108 5.72 17.65 16.07
CA LYS A 108 6.86 17.97 16.95
C LYS A 108 6.66 17.53 18.40
N ARG A 109 5.43 17.19 18.78
CA ARG A 109 5.07 16.78 20.15
C ARG A 109 5.17 15.26 20.27
#